data_AF-A0A6U6FMV5-F1
#
_entry.id   AF-A0A6U6FMV5-F1
#
_cell.length_a   1.000
_cell.length_b   1.000
_cell.length_c   1.000
_cell.angle_alpha   90.00
_cell.angle_beta   90.00
_cell.angle_gamma   90.00
#
_symmetry.space_group_name_H-M   'P 1'
#
loop_
_entity.id
_entity.type
_entity.pdbx_description
1 polymer ?
#
loop_
_entity_poly.entity_id
_entity_poly.type
_entity_poly.pdbx_seq_one_letter_code
_entity_poly.pdbx_strand_id
1 'polypeptide(L)'
;MKVSTVLLLLAFAVGPASAWVPSGVGKVLKEFATVAGIAGAVVFAPLTSNAADGSVFSHQYSDPKHPNCKRIVVVRNDVDAFVSGTDGTPGCPEDGSGNVWRLTGMVDGDTILVDFSPKGGPANLQGVWDGSGIKWPDGNKWTVKN
;
A
#
# COMPACT_ATOMS: atom_id res chain seq x y z
N MET A 1 -62.09 -19.27 45.71
CA MET A 1 -61.32 -20.04 44.71
C MET A 1 -60.15 -19.18 44.26
N LYS A 2 -58.91 -19.59 44.57
CA LYS A 2 -57.67 -18.96 44.11
C LYS A 2 -57.34 -19.50 42.73
N VAL A 3 -57.05 -18.63 41.77
CA VAL A 3 -56.28 -19.02 40.58
C VAL A 3 -55.23 -17.94 40.33
N SER A 4 -53.99 -18.36 40.53
CA SER A 4 -52.75 -17.63 40.31
C SER A 4 -52.37 -17.76 38.84
N THR A 5 -51.93 -16.70 38.18
CA THR A 5 -51.32 -16.78 36.84
C THR A 5 -49.90 -16.23 36.90
N VAL A 6 -49.01 -17.07 36.41
CA VAL A 6 -47.55 -17.08 36.56
C VAL A 6 -46.89 -16.13 35.55
N LEU A 7 -45.93 -15.34 36.03
CA LEU A 7 -45.04 -14.52 35.23
C LEU A 7 -43.91 -15.40 34.67
N LEU A 8 -43.82 -15.54 33.35
CA LEU A 8 -42.77 -16.32 32.68
C LEU A 8 -41.54 -15.42 32.45
N LEU A 9 -40.48 -15.64 33.23
CA LEU A 9 -39.15 -15.05 33.02
C LEU A 9 -38.35 -15.93 32.06
N LEU A 10 -37.98 -15.41 30.89
CA LEU A 10 -37.02 -16.00 29.97
C LEU A 10 -35.60 -15.54 30.35
N ALA A 11 -34.79 -16.46 30.84
CA ALA A 11 -33.35 -16.26 31.06
C ALA A 11 -32.58 -16.70 29.80
N PHE A 12 -31.84 -15.79 29.16
CA PHE A 12 -30.85 -16.12 28.15
C PHE A 12 -29.51 -16.41 28.81
N ALA A 13 -29.04 -17.64 28.71
CA ALA A 13 -27.68 -18.03 29.11
C ALA A 13 -26.70 -17.65 27.99
N VAL A 14 -25.72 -16.79 28.29
CA VAL A 14 -24.61 -16.46 27.39
C VAL A 14 -23.41 -17.33 27.78
N GLY A 15 -23.04 -18.28 26.91
CA GLY A 15 -21.78 -19.01 27.04
C GLY A 15 -20.62 -18.21 26.41
N PRO A 16 -19.38 -18.32 26.93
CA PRO A 16 -18.24 -17.66 26.31
C PRO A 16 -17.80 -18.40 25.04
N ALA A 17 -17.80 -17.70 23.90
CA ALA A 17 -17.12 -18.17 22.70
C ALA A 17 -15.64 -17.81 22.80
N SER A 18 -14.78 -18.83 22.94
CA SER A 18 -13.33 -18.68 22.80
C SER A 18 -13.00 -18.38 21.34
N ALA A 19 -12.78 -17.10 21.01
CA ALA A 19 -12.36 -16.69 19.68
C ALA A 19 -10.86 -16.98 19.50
N TRP A 20 -10.52 -17.82 18.53
CA TRP A 20 -9.15 -18.05 18.08
C TRP A 20 -8.68 -16.80 17.32
N VAL A 21 -7.68 -16.11 17.85
CA VAL A 21 -7.06 -14.94 17.23
C VAL A 21 -5.90 -15.40 16.36
N PRO A 22 -5.91 -15.18 15.03
CA PRO A 22 -4.76 -15.47 14.19
C PRO A 22 -3.62 -14.51 14.55
N SER A 23 -2.43 -15.07 14.76
CA SER A 23 -1.18 -14.33 14.94
C SER A 23 -0.81 -13.59 13.65
N GLY A 24 -1.20 -12.32 13.58
CA GLY A 24 -0.90 -11.42 12.46
C GLY A 24 -1.41 -9.99 12.64
N VAL A 25 -2.39 -9.75 13.53
CA VAL A 25 -2.95 -8.41 13.84
C VAL A 25 -2.07 -7.69 14.88
N GLY A 26 -0.77 -7.57 14.60
CA GLY A 26 0.23 -7.18 15.60
C GLY A 26 0.59 -5.69 15.67
N LYS A 27 0.08 -4.80 14.80
CA LYS A 27 0.65 -3.44 14.72
C LYS A 27 -0.28 -2.24 14.56
N VAL A 28 -1.61 -2.37 14.65
CA VAL A 28 -2.51 -1.19 14.58
C VAL A 28 -3.61 -1.21 15.64
N LEU A 29 -3.35 -1.72 16.85
CA LEU A 29 -4.31 -1.60 17.98
C LEU A 29 -3.57 -1.55 19.33
N LYS A 30 -2.51 -0.74 19.42
CA LYS A 30 -2.02 -0.22 20.70
C LYS A 30 -2.37 1.25 20.75
N GLU A 31 -3.58 1.55 21.20
CA GLU A 31 -4.02 2.77 21.91
C GLU A 31 -5.53 2.98 21.74
N PHE A 32 -6.34 2.07 22.31
CA PHE A 32 -7.66 2.43 22.82
C PHE A 32 -7.89 1.66 24.11
N ALA A 33 -7.16 2.07 25.15
CA ALA A 33 -7.43 1.66 26.51
C ALA A 33 -8.62 2.48 27.05
N THR A 34 -9.65 1.75 27.48
CA THR A 34 -10.52 2.07 28.62
C THR A 34 -11.39 3.33 28.55
N VAL A 35 -12.63 3.19 28.05
CA VAL A 35 -13.78 3.95 28.56
C VAL A 35 -14.95 2.99 28.73
N ALA A 36 -15.34 2.77 29.99
CA ALA A 36 -16.56 2.06 30.35
C ALA A 36 -17.77 3.00 30.14
N GLY A 37 -18.78 2.53 29.39
CA GLY A 37 -20.14 3.06 29.44
C GLY A 37 -20.51 4.13 28.42
N ILE A 38 -20.97 3.70 27.24
CA ILE A 38 -22.17 4.23 26.56
C ILE A 38 -22.76 3.12 25.68
N ALA A 39 -24.08 2.93 25.75
CA ALA A 39 -24.84 2.09 24.84
C ALA A 39 -24.88 2.77 23.45
N GLY A 40 -23.81 2.64 22.67
CA GLY A 40 -23.73 3.09 21.29
C GLY A 40 -23.48 1.88 20.41
N ALA A 41 -24.36 1.62 19.44
CA ALA A 41 -24.15 0.59 18.45
C ALA A 41 -22.79 0.84 17.76
N VAL A 42 -21.83 -0.06 17.96
CA VAL A 42 -20.58 -0.06 17.19
C VAL A 42 -20.94 -0.36 15.75
N VAL A 43 -21.03 0.70 14.95
CA VAL A 43 -21.18 0.60 13.50
C VAL A 43 -19.85 0.06 12.98
N PHE A 44 -19.80 -1.24 12.69
CA PHE A 44 -18.70 -1.81 11.94
C PHE A 44 -18.78 -1.26 10.52
N ALA A 45 -18.08 -0.15 10.26
CA ALA A 45 -17.80 0.26 8.90
C ALA A 45 -16.92 -0.84 8.27
N PRO A 46 -17.31 -1.44 7.14
CA PRO A 46 -16.41 -2.32 6.43
C PRO A 46 -15.18 -1.51 6.03
N LEU A 47 -14.01 -1.93 6.49
CA LEU A 47 -12.75 -1.47 5.93
C LEU A 47 -12.69 -2.02 4.51
N THR A 48 -13.18 -1.26 3.53
CA THR A 48 -12.90 -1.52 2.13
C THR A 48 -11.45 -1.13 1.92
N SER A 49 -10.53 -2.05 2.19
CA SER A 49 -9.19 -1.97 1.62
C SER A 49 -9.37 -2.16 0.12
N ASN A 50 -9.50 -1.05 -0.61
CA ASN A 50 -9.14 -1.07 -2.01
C ASN A 50 -7.63 -1.31 -2.01
N ALA A 51 -7.22 -2.58 -2.06
CA ALA A 51 -5.86 -2.90 -2.46
C ALA A 51 -5.71 -2.21 -3.82
N ALA A 52 -4.98 -1.09 -3.85
CA ALA A 52 -4.70 -0.44 -5.11
C ALA A 52 -4.02 -1.48 -5.99
N ASP A 53 -4.49 -1.61 -7.21
CA ASP A 53 -3.92 -2.54 -8.16
C ASP A 53 -2.48 -2.10 -8.43
N GLY A 54 -1.51 -2.78 -7.82
CA GLY A 54 -0.11 -2.41 -7.93
C GLY A 54 0.41 -2.48 -9.36
N SER A 55 -0.32 -3.16 -10.25
CA SER A 55 -0.03 -3.14 -11.69
C SER A 55 -0.14 -1.74 -12.31
N VAL A 56 -0.81 -0.78 -11.66
CA VAL A 56 -0.86 0.63 -12.08
C VAL A 56 0.53 1.26 -12.22
N PHE A 57 1.54 0.75 -11.49
CA PHE A 57 2.91 1.20 -11.62
C PHE A 57 3.67 0.54 -12.78
N SER A 58 3.12 -0.48 -13.45
CA SER A 58 3.84 -1.29 -14.44
C SER A 58 3.88 -0.66 -15.83
N HIS A 59 4.77 0.32 -16.01
CA HIS A 59 4.94 1.04 -17.27
C HIS A 59 6.40 1.29 -17.64
N GLN A 60 6.61 1.72 -18.88
CA GLN A 60 7.78 2.50 -19.24
C GLN A 60 7.50 3.98 -18.93
N TYR A 61 8.52 4.70 -18.49
CA TYR A 61 8.39 6.08 -18.06
C TYR A 61 9.36 7.01 -18.79
N SER A 62 8.94 8.27 -18.92
CA SER A 62 9.78 9.41 -19.26
C SER A 62 10.17 10.13 -17.97
N ASP A 63 11.48 10.33 -17.77
CA ASP A 63 12.06 11.04 -16.63
C ASP A 63 12.72 12.34 -17.12
N PRO A 64 12.15 13.52 -16.81
CA PRO A 64 12.69 14.80 -17.26
C PRO A 64 14.13 15.08 -16.80
N LYS A 65 14.57 14.52 -15.67
CA LYS A 65 15.95 14.68 -15.19
C LYS A 65 16.95 13.76 -15.90
N HIS A 66 16.45 12.76 -16.64
CA HIS A 66 17.26 11.84 -17.42
C HIS A 66 16.69 11.66 -18.84
N PRO A 67 16.84 12.67 -19.71
CA PRO A 67 16.31 12.64 -21.07
C PRO A 67 16.79 11.41 -21.87
N ASN A 68 15.86 10.85 -22.65
CA ASN A 68 16.00 9.62 -23.46
C ASN A 68 16.36 8.33 -22.70
N CYS A 69 16.70 8.41 -21.42
CA CYS A 69 17.06 7.24 -20.65
C CYS A 69 15.84 6.37 -20.34
N LYS A 70 16.06 5.05 -20.34
CA LYS A 70 14.98 4.10 -20.06
C LYS A 70 14.65 4.13 -18.57
N ARG A 71 13.35 4.09 -18.26
CA ARG A 71 12.80 3.91 -16.91
C ARG A 71 11.66 2.92 -17.04
N ILE A 72 11.77 1.77 -16.40
CA ILE A 72 10.80 0.69 -16.55
C ILE A 72 10.51 0.16 -15.16
N VAL A 73 9.23 0.10 -14.80
CA VAL A 73 8.77 -0.55 -13.58
C VAL A 73 7.94 -1.76 -14.00
N VAL A 74 8.18 -2.88 -13.33
CA VAL A 74 7.37 -4.08 -13.45
C VAL A 74 6.98 -4.52 -12.05
N VAL A 75 5.68 -4.62 -11.80
CA VAL A 75 5.13 -5.11 -10.53
C VAL A 75 4.70 -6.56 -10.69
N ARG A 76 4.99 -7.40 -9.70
CA ARG A 76 4.56 -8.80 -9.62
C ARG A 76 3.75 -9.02 -8.36
N ASN A 77 2.70 -9.83 -8.47
CA ASN A 77 1.79 -10.15 -7.36
C ASN A 77 1.26 -8.89 -6.65
N ASP A 78 1.07 -7.79 -7.39
CA ASP A 78 0.61 -6.48 -6.92
C ASP A 78 1.46 -5.79 -5.84
N VAL A 79 2.61 -6.37 -5.46
CA VAL A 79 3.43 -5.89 -4.34
C VAL A 79 4.91 -5.77 -4.73
N ASP A 80 5.50 -6.77 -5.38
CA ASP A 80 6.94 -6.77 -5.65
C ASP A 80 7.27 -5.90 -6.87
N ALA A 81 7.98 -4.79 -6.66
CA ALA A 81 8.37 -3.89 -7.75
C ALA A 81 9.82 -4.11 -8.19
N PHE A 82 10.03 -4.21 -9.50
CA PHE A 82 11.34 -4.26 -10.13
C PHE A 82 11.49 -3.01 -11.00
N VAL A 83 12.48 -2.18 -10.70
CA VAL A 83 12.74 -0.93 -11.42
C VAL A 83 14.05 -1.05 -12.16
N SER A 84 14.05 -0.73 -13.45
CA SER A 84 15.25 -0.79 -14.28
C SER A 84 15.33 0.38 -15.23
N GLY A 85 16.54 0.63 -15.73
CA GLY A 85 16.78 1.73 -16.63
C GLY A 85 18.20 1.81 -17.14
N THR A 86 18.47 2.89 -17.83
CA THR A 86 19.81 3.27 -18.32
C THR A 86 20.17 4.65 -17.79
N ASP A 87 21.44 4.94 -17.59
CA ASP A 87 21.92 6.30 -17.37
C ASP A 87 23.04 6.64 -18.36
N GLY A 88 23.08 7.90 -18.79
CA GLY A 88 24.18 8.45 -19.58
C GLY A 88 24.56 9.82 -19.05
N THR A 89 25.74 10.29 -19.46
CA THR A 89 26.29 11.60 -19.09
C THR A 89 26.52 12.38 -20.37
N PRO A 90 25.80 13.48 -20.66
CA PRO A 90 24.81 14.20 -19.81
C PRO A 90 23.37 13.64 -19.86
N GLY A 91 23.11 12.60 -20.65
CA GLY A 91 21.83 11.91 -20.81
C GLY A 91 22.02 10.69 -21.70
N CYS A 92 20.95 10.02 -22.11
CA CYS A 92 21.06 8.88 -23.03
C CYS A 92 20.90 9.34 -24.50
N PRO A 93 21.45 8.60 -25.49
CA PRO A 93 21.12 8.80 -26.90
C PRO A 93 19.64 8.49 -27.16
N GLU A 94 19.13 8.85 -28.35
CA GLU A 94 17.71 8.65 -28.72
C GLU A 94 17.24 7.18 -28.64
N ASP A 95 18.16 6.23 -28.81
CA ASP A 95 17.87 4.79 -28.67
C ASP A 95 17.74 4.34 -27.19
N GLY A 96 17.99 5.26 -26.25
CA GLY A 96 17.96 5.05 -24.82
C GLY A 96 19.06 4.12 -24.29
N SER A 97 20.11 3.88 -25.07
CA SER A 97 21.29 3.13 -24.63
C SER A 97 22.06 3.88 -23.53
N GLY A 98 22.78 3.16 -22.68
CA GLY A 98 23.50 3.73 -21.57
C GLY A 98 23.89 2.68 -20.52
N ASN A 99 24.39 3.14 -19.38
CA ASN A 99 24.76 2.30 -18.25
C ASN A 99 23.50 1.70 -17.62
N VAL A 100 23.31 0.39 -17.80
CA VAL A 100 22.13 -0.32 -17.31
C VAL A 100 22.16 -0.45 -15.79
N TRP A 101 21.02 -0.29 -15.15
CA TRP A 101 20.84 -0.50 -13.72
C TRP A 101 19.52 -1.20 -13.41
N ARG A 102 19.46 -1.85 -12.24
CA ARG A 102 18.29 -2.58 -11.73
C ARG A 102 18.18 -2.38 -10.23
N LEU A 103 16.97 -2.12 -9.76
CA LEU A 103 16.60 -1.85 -8.37
C LEU A 103 15.36 -2.68 -8.01
N THR A 104 15.15 -2.83 -6.72
CA THR A 104 13.97 -3.49 -6.14
C THR A 104 13.16 -2.50 -5.33
N GLY A 105 11.89 -2.82 -5.15
CA GLY A 105 10.96 -2.02 -4.38
C GLY A 105 9.70 -2.78 -4.01
N MET A 106 8.79 -2.09 -3.34
CA MET A 106 7.48 -2.62 -2.96
C MET A 106 6.38 -1.59 -3.25
N VAL A 107 5.20 -2.06 -3.59
CA VAL A 107 3.99 -1.25 -3.72
C VAL A 107 3.14 -1.36 -2.46
N ASP A 108 2.61 -0.23 -2.02
CA ASP A 108 1.63 -0.14 -0.94
C ASP A 108 0.57 0.92 -1.32
N GLY A 109 -0.60 0.45 -1.75
CA GLY A 109 -1.65 1.32 -2.26
C GLY A 109 -1.19 2.15 -3.46
N ASP A 110 -1.42 3.47 -3.39
CA ASP A 110 -0.99 4.43 -4.42
C ASP A 110 0.48 4.85 -4.26
N THR A 111 1.29 4.09 -3.51
CA THR A 111 2.71 4.38 -3.28
C THR A 111 3.62 3.26 -3.73
N ILE A 112 4.83 3.62 -4.16
CA ILE A 112 5.92 2.69 -4.48
C ILE A 112 7.17 3.10 -3.72
N LEU A 113 7.77 2.18 -3.00
CA LEU A 113 9.02 2.36 -2.25
C LEU A 113 10.15 1.67 -3.02
N VAL A 114 11.15 2.43 -3.47
CA VAL A 114 12.25 1.90 -4.28
C VAL A 114 13.59 2.10 -3.58
N ASP A 115 14.42 1.06 -3.60
CA ASP A 115 15.79 1.11 -3.09
C ASP A 115 16.75 1.67 -4.15
N PHE A 116 17.11 2.95 -4.01
CA PHE A 116 18.10 3.60 -4.86
C PHE A 116 19.53 3.51 -4.30
N SER A 117 19.76 2.84 -3.17
CA SER A 117 21.09 2.71 -2.57
C SER A 117 22.16 2.09 -3.47
N PRO A 118 21.86 1.12 -4.38
CA PRO A 118 22.86 0.63 -5.34
C PRO A 118 23.36 1.70 -6.32
N LYS A 119 22.64 2.81 -6.45
CA LYS A 119 23.00 3.98 -7.27
C LYS A 119 23.50 5.16 -6.43
N GLY A 120 23.66 4.98 -5.12
CA GLY A 120 24.06 6.04 -4.18
C GLY A 120 22.91 6.90 -3.65
N GLY A 121 21.65 6.53 -3.90
CA GLY A 121 20.46 7.22 -3.39
C GLY A 121 19.94 6.64 -2.07
N PRO A 122 18.77 7.10 -1.60
CA PRO A 122 18.13 6.57 -0.40
C PRO A 122 17.55 5.16 -0.66
N ALA A 123 17.55 4.32 0.39
CA ALA A 123 17.12 2.93 0.29
C ALA A 123 15.59 2.73 0.24
N ASN A 124 14.81 3.78 0.51
CA ASN A 124 13.35 3.71 0.56
C ASN A 124 12.77 5.00 -0.02
N LEU A 125 13.11 5.35 -1.28
CA LEU A 125 12.52 6.53 -1.90
C LEU A 125 11.05 6.23 -2.21
N GLN A 126 10.15 7.00 -1.61
CA GLN A 126 8.72 6.86 -1.82
C GLN A 126 8.27 7.68 -3.03
N GLY A 127 7.68 7.02 -4.03
CA GLY A 127 6.94 7.61 -5.13
C GLY A 127 5.44 7.48 -4.90
N VAL A 128 4.65 8.43 -5.41
CA VAL A 128 3.18 8.43 -5.31
C VAL A 128 2.57 8.46 -6.70
N TRP A 129 1.60 7.57 -6.95
CA TRP A 129 0.83 7.57 -8.18
C TRP A 129 -0.07 8.81 -8.27
N ASP A 130 -0.04 9.52 -9.40
CA ASP A 130 -0.84 10.74 -9.59
C ASP A 130 -1.91 10.64 -10.69
N GLY A 131 -2.17 9.43 -11.19
CA GLY A 131 -3.08 9.17 -12.30
C GLY A 131 -2.40 9.10 -13.67
N SER A 132 -1.17 9.62 -13.80
CA SER A 132 -0.43 9.64 -15.09
C SER A 132 1.06 9.31 -14.96
N GLY A 133 1.50 8.99 -13.75
CA GLY A 133 2.89 8.70 -13.46
C GLY A 133 3.20 8.67 -11.96
N ILE A 134 4.49 8.60 -11.66
CA ILE A 134 5.04 8.52 -10.31
C ILE A 134 5.66 9.88 -9.95
N LYS A 135 5.13 10.54 -8.92
CA LYS A 135 5.71 11.74 -8.33
C LYS A 135 6.69 11.37 -7.23
N TRP A 136 7.89 11.92 -7.31
CA TRP A 136 8.96 11.72 -6.33
C TRP A 136 9.09 12.93 -5.39
N PRO A 137 9.69 12.77 -4.20
CA PRO A 137 9.79 13.84 -3.19
C PRO A 137 10.64 15.03 -3.62
N ASP A 138 11.53 14.84 -4.61
CA ASP A 138 12.43 15.85 -5.16
C ASP A 138 11.79 16.71 -6.27
N GLY A 139 10.46 16.61 -6.42
CA GLY A 139 9.68 17.28 -7.45
C GLY A 139 9.80 16.65 -8.84
N ASN A 140 10.60 15.59 -9.02
CA ASN A 140 10.64 14.86 -10.28
C ASN A 140 9.36 14.05 -10.48
N LYS A 141 8.93 13.91 -11.74
CA LYS A 141 7.80 13.07 -12.10
C LYS A 141 8.17 12.17 -13.26
N TRP A 142 8.05 10.87 -13.03
CA TRP A 142 8.15 9.87 -14.08
C TRP A 142 6.78 9.70 -14.71
N THR A 143 6.62 10.17 -15.94
CA THR A 143 5.33 10.12 -16.66
C THR A 143 5.26 8.86 -17.51
N VAL A 144 4.11 8.17 -17.51
CA VAL A 144 3.90 6.97 -18.33
C VAL A 144 4.17 7.31 -19.81
N LYS A 145 4.95 6.47 -20.49
CA LYS A 145 5.08 6.51 -21.95
C LYS A 145 3.89 5.79 -22.57
N ASN A 146 3.22 6.49 -23.48
CA ASN A 146 2.21 5.93 -24.38
C ASN A 146 2.85 5.08 -25.48
#